data_AF-A0A9E5FZ12-F1
#
_entry.id   AF-A0A9E5FZ12-F1
#
_cell.length_a   1.000
_cell.length_b   1.000
_cell.length_c   1.000
_cell.angle_alpha   90.00
_cell.angle_beta   90.00
_cell.angle_gamma   90.00
#
_symmetry.space_group_name_H-M   'P 1'
#
loop_
_entity.id
_entity.type
_entity.pdbx_description
1 polymer ?
#
loop_
_entity_poly.entity_id
_entity_poly.type
_entity_poly.pdbx_seq_one_letter_code
_entity_poly.pdbx_strand_id
1 'polypeptide(L)'
;MLSYVLIECGLDPSLIVGATCAQIGGGSRTGSDTIPVGTQRGRPGILVAEACEFNRSFHHHHPVIGLINNVEEDHLEIYGNLENIIKAFHEFAALIPAAKHGGKLLIAADGAHRRDVASGLSCAVSTFGWSPSADYHVQYDPRTGLSTILVGGQAVCSWVGRMPGDHMALNGAAAAILAHWLGAEWNAIGTALGNFLGLDRRMQNLGERTMRHGGVVTVFDDYG
;
A
#
# COMPACT_ATOMS: atom_id res chain seq x y z
N MET A 1 3.33 -0.07 -5.02
CA MET A 1 3.84 1.22 -4.50
C MET A 1 4.84 1.05 -3.37
N LEU A 2 4.49 0.38 -2.25
CA LEU A 2 5.40 0.20 -1.10
C LEU A 2 6.80 -0.30 -1.50
N SER A 3 6.89 -1.39 -2.26
CA SER A 3 8.18 -1.95 -2.67
C SER A 3 9.04 -0.96 -3.45
N TYR A 4 8.43 -0.17 -4.34
CA TYR A 4 9.13 0.88 -5.08
C TYR A 4 9.67 1.96 -4.13
N VAL A 5 8.84 2.47 -3.23
CA VAL A 5 9.25 3.48 -2.24
C VAL A 5 10.42 2.97 -1.39
N LEU A 6 10.35 1.73 -0.91
CA LEU A 6 11.42 1.12 -0.12
C LEU A 6 12.74 0.98 -0.91
N ILE A 7 12.67 0.60 -2.19
CA ILE A 7 13.83 0.53 -3.08
C ILE A 7 14.45 1.92 -3.28
N GLU A 8 13.64 2.91 -3.63
CA GLU A 8 14.10 4.29 -3.84
C GLU A 8 14.66 4.93 -2.55
N CYS A 9 14.14 4.53 -1.39
CA CYS A 9 14.68 4.95 -0.10
C CYS A 9 15.93 4.16 0.33
N GLY A 10 16.38 3.17 -0.45
CA GLY A 10 17.57 2.37 -0.19
C GLY A 10 17.40 1.24 0.84
N LEU A 11 16.16 0.90 1.23
CA LEU A 11 15.88 -0.16 2.21
C LEU A 11 16.01 -1.58 1.63
N ASP A 12 16.12 -1.70 0.30
CA ASP A 12 16.42 -2.93 -0.44
C ASP A 12 15.59 -4.18 -0.04
N PRO A 13 14.25 -4.16 -0.18
CA PRO A 13 13.38 -5.26 0.23
C PRO A 13 13.39 -6.44 -0.74
N SER A 14 13.24 -7.66 -0.22
CA SER A 14 12.70 -8.77 -1.02
C SER A 14 11.20 -8.54 -1.27
N LEU A 15 10.68 -8.98 -2.41
CA LEU A 15 9.25 -8.85 -2.71
C LEU A 15 8.68 -10.02 -3.51
N ILE A 16 7.38 -10.26 -3.30
CA ILE A 16 6.53 -11.16 -4.10
C ILE A 16 5.18 -10.45 -4.23
N VAL A 17 4.83 -9.99 -5.43
CA VAL A 17 3.59 -9.25 -5.71
C VAL A 17 2.91 -9.80 -6.96
N GLY A 18 1.58 -9.68 -7.04
CA GLY A 18 0.78 -10.26 -8.11
C GLY A 18 0.90 -9.53 -9.45
N ALA A 19 1.42 -8.30 -9.46
CA ALA A 19 1.59 -7.50 -10.67
C ALA A 19 3.06 -7.34 -11.06
N THR A 20 3.36 -7.44 -12.36
CA THR A 20 4.68 -7.07 -12.89
C THR A 20 4.83 -5.55 -12.87
N CYS A 21 5.95 -5.09 -12.31
CA CYS A 21 6.33 -3.68 -12.36
C CYS A 21 7.80 -3.56 -12.72
N ALA A 22 8.07 -3.01 -13.91
CA ALA A 22 9.44 -2.85 -14.41
C ALA A 22 10.34 -2.05 -13.44
N GLN A 23 9.76 -1.06 -12.75
CA GLN A 23 10.50 -0.17 -11.83
C GLN A 23 11.04 -0.88 -10.57
N ILE A 24 10.52 -2.06 -10.24
CA ILE A 24 10.99 -2.86 -9.08
C ILE A 24 11.65 -4.17 -9.53
N GLY A 25 11.89 -4.34 -10.82
CA GLY A 25 12.50 -5.54 -11.40
C GLY A 25 11.54 -6.72 -11.63
N GLY A 26 10.23 -6.48 -11.69
CA GLY A 26 9.22 -7.51 -11.97
C GLY A 26 8.27 -7.79 -10.79
N GLY A 27 7.62 -8.95 -10.80
CA GLY A 27 6.70 -9.40 -9.73
C GLY A 27 7.41 -10.02 -8.52
N SER A 28 8.70 -10.29 -8.60
CA SER A 28 9.48 -10.85 -7.50
C SER A 28 10.95 -10.41 -7.54
N ARG A 29 11.55 -10.18 -6.38
CA ARG A 29 12.99 -9.92 -6.25
C ARG A 29 13.52 -10.37 -4.88
N THR A 30 14.82 -10.62 -4.81
CA THR A 30 15.55 -10.77 -3.55
C THR A 30 16.28 -9.47 -3.23
N GLY A 31 16.09 -8.96 -2.02
CA GLY A 31 16.80 -7.82 -1.48
C GLY A 31 17.85 -8.23 -0.44
N SER A 32 18.27 -7.29 0.39
CA SER A 32 19.26 -7.53 1.43
C SER A 32 18.70 -8.38 2.58
N ASP A 33 19.58 -9.14 3.23
CA ASP A 33 19.29 -9.93 4.44
C ASP A 33 19.19 -9.05 5.70
N THR A 34 19.63 -7.78 5.60
CA THR A 34 19.57 -6.78 6.67
C THR A 34 19.15 -5.42 6.12
N ILE A 35 18.51 -4.58 6.94
CA ILE A 35 18.10 -3.24 6.51
C ILE A 35 19.35 -2.36 6.34
N PRO A 36 19.64 -1.81 5.15
CA PRO A 36 20.92 -1.12 4.91
C PRO A 36 20.99 0.30 5.47
N VAL A 37 19.86 1.01 5.53
CA VAL A 37 19.76 2.45 5.83
C VAL A 37 18.55 2.78 6.71
N GLY A 38 18.42 4.06 7.10
CA GLY A 38 17.28 4.54 7.89
C GLY A 38 17.36 4.15 9.37
N THR A 39 16.28 4.41 10.10
CA THR A 39 16.25 4.25 11.56
C THR A 39 16.23 2.78 12.02
N GLN A 40 15.95 1.85 11.10
CA GLN A 40 15.91 0.41 11.36
C GLN A 40 17.17 -0.32 10.88
N ARG A 41 18.23 0.41 10.50
CA ARG A 41 19.48 -0.15 9.96
C ARG A 41 20.03 -1.29 10.83
N GLY A 42 20.45 -2.39 10.19
CA GLY A 42 21.05 -3.56 10.83
C GLY A 42 20.04 -4.57 11.39
N ARG A 43 18.74 -4.29 11.33
CA ARG A 43 17.68 -5.29 11.61
C ARG A 43 17.57 -6.30 10.45
N PRO A 44 16.90 -7.45 10.64
CA PRO A 44 16.63 -8.40 9.56
C PRO A 44 15.96 -7.74 8.36
N GLY A 45 16.26 -8.24 7.16
CA GLY A 45 15.77 -7.75 5.89
C GLY A 45 14.25 -7.76 5.77
N ILE A 46 13.75 -6.99 4.81
CA ILE A 46 12.31 -6.77 4.61
C ILE A 46 11.82 -7.72 3.51
N LEU A 47 10.70 -8.40 3.78
CA LEU A 47 9.91 -9.08 2.75
C LEU A 47 8.56 -8.36 2.60
N VAL A 48 8.28 -7.88 1.39
CA VAL A 48 6.97 -7.36 1.02
C VAL A 48 6.22 -8.41 0.21
N ALA A 49 5.12 -8.93 0.74
CA ALA A 49 4.27 -9.89 0.05
C ALA A 49 2.88 -9.31 -0.14
N GLU A 50 2.34 -9.42 -1.36
CA GLU A 50 0.90 -9.29 -1.58
C GLU A 50 0.23 -10.57 -1.07
N ALA A 51 -0.76 -10.41 -0.19
CA ALA A 51 -1.49 -11.51 0.39
C ALA A 51 -2.89 -11.53 -0.22
N CYS A 52 -3.22 -12.62 -0.91
CA CYS A 52 -4.52 -12.77 -1.54
C CYS A 52 -5.50 -13.48 -0.58
N GLU A 53 -6.65 -12.86 -0.38
CA GLU A 53 -7.76 -13.43 0.37
C GLU A 53 -8.44 -14.59 -0.37
N PHE A 54 -8.26 -14.71 -1.70
CA PHE A 54 -8.74 -15.85 -2.47
C PHE A 54 -8.29 -17.17 -1.82
N ASN A 55 -9.26 -18.07 -1.61
CA ASN A 55 -9.07 -19.38 -0.96
C ASN A 55 -8.42 -19.33 0.44
N ARG A 56 -8.59 -18.23 1.19
CA ARG A 56 -8.03 -18.03 2.54
C ARG A 56 -6.50 -18.16 2.60
N SER A 57 -5.82 -17.98 1.48
CA SER A 57 -4.38 -18.27 1.36
C SER A 57 -3.52 -17.42 2.30
N PHE A 58 -3.97 -16.19 2.57
CA PHE A 58 -3.31 -15.25 3.48
C PHE A 58 -3.17 -15.73 4.94
N HIS A 59 -3.93 -16.74 5.38
CA HIS A 59 -3.82 -17.32 6.73
C HIS A 59 -2.54 -18.15 6.92
N HIS A 60 -1.83 -18.46 5.83
CA HIS A 60 -0.52 -19.12 5.89
C HIS A 60 0.65 -18.13 6.03
N HIS A 61 0.38 -16.82 6.10
CA HIS A 61 1.40 -15.81 6.35
C HIS A 61 1.53 -15.52 7.85
N HIS A 62 2.72 -15.07 8.25
CA HIS A 62 2.99 -14.60 9.62
C HIS A 62 3.61 -13.20 9.58
N PRO A 63 2.83 -12.17 9.18
CA PRO A 63 3.35 -10.82 9.03
C PRO A 63 3.67 -10.19 10.38
N VAL A 64 4.76 -9.41 10.44
CA VAL A 64 5.02 -8.49 11.56
C VAL A 64 4.23 -7.20 11.37
N ILE A 65 4.04 -6.76 10.13
CA ILE A 65 3.28 -5.57 9.78
C ILE A 65 2.23 -5.96 8.74
N GLY A 66 0.96 -5.68 9.01
CA GLY A 66 -0.16 -5.90 8.10
C GLY A 66 -0.73 -4.59 7.55
N LEU A 67 -1.25 -4.66 6.31
CA LEU A 67 -2.03 -3.61 5.67
C LEU A 67 -3.39 -4.17 5.25
N ILE A 68 -4.47 -3.49 5.59
CA ILE A 68 -5.82 -3.78 5.08
C ILE A 68 -6.40 -2.50 4.48
N ASN A 69 -6.49 -2.44 3.15
CA ASN A 69 -6.97 -1.27 2.42
C ASN A 69 -8.51 -1.19 2.37
N ASN A 70 -9.17 -2.30 2.08
CA ASN A 70 -10.62 -2.42 2.03
C ASN A 70 -11.02 -3.86 2.33
N VAL A 71 -12.30 -4.08 2.60
CA VAL A 71 -12.92 -5.40 2.72
C VAL A 71 -14.27 -5.30 2.02
N GLU A 72 -14.41 -5.95 0.88
CA GLU A 72 -15.58 -5.86 0.00
C GLU A 72 -16.19 -7.25 -0.25
N GLU A 73 -17.40 -7.28 -0.78
CA GLU A 73 -18.05 -8.53 -1.21
C GLU A 73 -17.39 -9.05 -2.49
N ASP A 74 -16.40 -9.91 -2.32
CA ASP A 74 -15.74 -10.66 -3.39
C ASP A 74 -15.61 -12.13 -2.99
N HIS A 75 -15.43 -13.01 -3.97
CA HIS A 75 -15.22 -14.45 -3.75
C HIS A 75 -16.31 -15.11 -2.87
N LEU A 76 -17.57 -14.72 -3.06
CA LEU A 76 -18.71 -15.21 -2.28
C LEU A 76 -18.91 -16.73 -2.42
N GLU A 77 -18.42 -17.35 -3.49
CA GLU A 77 -18.37 -18.80 -3.65
C GLU A 77 -17.49 -19.51 -2.61
N ILE A 78 -16.53 -18.78 -2.01
CA ILE A 78 -15.63 -19.28 -0.95
C ILE A 78 -16.13 -18.87 0.44
N TYR A 79 -16.56 -17.62 0.58
CA TYR A 79 -16.89 -17.02 1.89
C TYR A 79 -18.38 -17.06 2.22
N GLY A 80 -19.26 -17.20 1.24
CA GLY A 80 -20.70 -17.20 1.39
C GLY A 80 -21.31 -15.81 1.59
N ASN A 81 -20.75 -14.98 2.48
CA ASN A 81 -21.26 -13.63 2.77
C ASN A 81 -20.14 -12.69 3.30
N LEU A 82 -20.45 -11.40 3.37
CA LEU A 82 -19.54 -10.36 3.87
C LEU A 82 -19.08 -10.58 5.32
N GLU A 83 -19.96 -11.07 6.20
CA GLU A 83 -19.60 -11.33 7.60
C GLU A 83 -18.44 -12.34 7.72
N ASN A 84 -18.47 -13.39 6.90
CA ASN A 84 -17.40 -14.38 6.83
C ASN A 84 -16.11 -13.81 6.23
N ILE A 85 -16.21 -12.89 5.27
CA ILE A 85 -15.03 -12.18 4.74
C ILE A 85 -14.40 -11.32 5.84
N ILE A 86 -15.20 -10.48 6.53
CA ILE A 86 -14.73 -9.65 7.65
C ILE A 86 -14.06 -10.51 8.72
N LYS A 87 -14.67 -11.65 9.07
CA LYS A 87 -14.09 -12.61 10.01
C LYS A 87 -12.74 -13.15 9.52
N ALA A 88 -12.61 -13.47 8.24
CA ALA A 88 -11.35 -13.95 7.68
C ALA A 88 -10.24 -12.88 7.75
N PHE A 89 -10.56 -11.61 7.49
CA PHE A 89 -9.62 -10.50 7.67
C PHE A 89 -9.27 -10.28 9.14
N HIS A 90 -10.21 -10.44 10.07
CA HIS A 90 -9.93 -10.44 11.51
C HIS A 90 -8.95 -11.57 11.89
N GLU A 91 -9.20 -12.79 11.41
CA GLU A 91 -8.33 -13.95 11.63
C GLU A 91 -6.91 -13.70 11.09
N PHE A 92 -6.78 -13.10 9.90
CA PHE A 92 -5.48 -12.66 9.36
C PHE A 92 -4.81 -11.61 10.25
N ALA A 93 -5.53 -10.57 10.66
CA ALA A 93 -5.00 -9.52 11.52
C ALA A 93 -4.56 -10.05 12.90
N ALA A 94 -5.22 -11.09 13.41
CA ALA A 94 -4.87 -11.77 14.65
C ALA A 94 -3.55 -12.57 14.58
N LEU A 95 -3.05 -12.87 13.37
CA LEU A 95 -1.72 -13.48 13.16
C LEU A 95 -0.58 -12.49 13.41
N ILE A 96 -0.86 -11.18 13.38
CA ILE A 96 0.13 -10.14 13.64
C ILE A 96 0.54 -10.21 15.13
N PRO A 97 1.85 -10.26 15.44
CA PRO A 97 2.31 -10.33 16.82
C PRO A 97 1.81 -9.17 17.70
N ALA A 98 1.82 -9.38 19.01
CA ALA A 98 1.50 -8.30 19.96
C ALA A 98 2.42 -7.07 19.77
N ALA A 99 1.93 -5.87 20.09
CA ALA A 99 2.66 -4.61 19.90
C ALA A 99 4.04 -4.60 20.57
N LYS A 100 4.17 -5.25 21.73
CA LYS A 100 5.45 -5.43 22.46
C LYS A 100 6.52 -6.21 21.69
N HIS A 101 6.11 -7.01 20.69
CA HIS A 101 6.98 -7.73 19.76
C HIS A 101 7.09 -7.02 18.40
N GLY A 102 6.67 -5.76 18.33
CA GLY A 102 6.76 -4.94 17.12
C GLY A 102 5.62 -5.13 16.12
N GLY A 103 4.57 -5.89 16.45
CA GLY A 103 3.48 -6.13 15.52
C GLY A 103 2.57 -4.91 15.32
N LYS A 104 2.26 -4.60 14.05
CA LYS A 104 1.49 -3.42 13.66
C LYS A 104 0.49 -3.72 12.55
N LEU A 105 -0.71 -3.14 12.64
CA LEU A 105 -1.72 -3.15 11.60
C LEU A 105 -1.98 -1.72 11.14
N LEU A 106 -1.82 -1.45 9.85
CA LEU A 106 -2.38 -0.27 9.20
C LEU A 106 -3.70 -0.67 8.52
N ILE A 107 -4.79 0.00 8.87
CA ILE A 107 -6.12 -0.32 8.33
C ILE A 107 -6.84 0.94 7.86
N ALA A 108 -7.55 0.87 6.73
CA ALA A 108 -8.28 2.03 6.24
C ALA A 108 -9.40 2.43 7.22
N ALA A 109 -9.60 3.73 7.39
CA ALA A 109 -10.62 4.30 8.25
C ALA A 109 -12.03 3.94 7.78
N ASP A 110 -12.21 3.90 6.46
CA ASP A 110 -13.44 3.64 5.73
C ASP A 110 -13.26 2.39 4.84
N GLY A 111 -14.34 1.65 4.57
CA GLY A 111 -14.33 0.48 3.67
C GLY A 111 -13.64 -0.79 4.20
N ALA A 112 -12.84 -0.73 5.26
CA ALA A 112 -12.13 -1.90 5.80
C ALA A 112 -12.83 -2.61 6.97
N HIS A 113 -14.08 -2.25 7.30
CA HIS A 113 -14.80 -2.81 8.46
C HIS A 113 -13.98 -2.81 9.76
N ARG A 114 -13.18 -1.75 9.95
CA ARG A 114 -12.09 -1.71 10.95
C ARG A 114 -12.50 -2.03 12.39
N ARG A 115 -13.75 -1.74 12.77
CA ARG A 115 -14.23 -2.01 14.13
C ARG A 115 -14.28 -3.51 14.41
N ASP A 116 -14.75 -4.27 13.43
CA ASP A 116 -14.89 -5.72 13.53
C ASP A 116 -13.53 -6.39 13.31
N VAL A 117 -12.80 -5.96 12.27
CA VAL A 117 -11.47 -6.50 11.95
C VAL A 117 -10.46 -6.26 13.08
N ALA A 118 -10.45 -5.08 13.69
CA ALA A 118 -9.47 -4.74 14.73
C ALA A 118 -9.89 -5.10 16.16
N SER A 119 -11.08 -5.67 16.35
CA SER A 119 -11.61 -5.98 17.68
C SER A 119 -10.71 -6.95 18.43
N GLY A 120 -10.27 -6.59 19.64
CA GLY A 120 -9.48 -7.49 20.50
C GLY A 120 -8.06 -7.82 20.03
N LEU A 121 -7.56 -7.17 18.98
CA LEU A 121 -6.19 -7.38 18.51
C LEU A 121 -5.16 -6.94 19.56
N SER A 122 -4.05 -7.69 19.66
CA SER A 122 -2.95 -7.38 20.58
C SER A 122 -1.82 -6.56 19.94
N CYS A 123 -1.84 -6.45 18.61
CA CYS A 123 -0.91 -5.63 17.83
C CYS A 123 -1.26 -4.13 17.95
N ALA A 124 -0.35 -3.25 17.56
CA ALA A 124 -0.66 -1.83 17.48
C ALA A 124 -1.49 -1.57 16.22
N VAL A 125 -2.65 -0.92 16.35
CA VAL A 125 -3.51 -0.59 15.22
C VAL A 125 -3.44 0.90 14.94
N SER A 126 -3.26 1.27 13.67
CA SER A 126 -3.36 2.64 13.19
C SER A 126 -4.28 2.73 11.98
N THR A 127 -4.99 3.83 11.87
CA THR A 127 -5.96 4.09 10.81
C THR A 127 -5.44 5.12 9.82
N PHE A 128 -5.79 4.97 8.54
CA PHE A 128 -5.51 5.97 7.52
C PHE A 128 -6.71 6.17 6.59
N GLY A 129 -6.85 7.36 6.02
CA GLY A 129 -7.91 7.63 5.04
C GLY A 129 -8.38 9.06 5.05
N TRP A 130 -9.52 9.31 4.40
CA TRP A 130 -10.10 10.64 4.25
C TRP A 130 -10.68 11.22 5.54
N SER A 131 -11.04 10.36 6.50
CA SER A 131 -11.58 10.82 7.76
C SER A 131 -10.56 11.68 8.53
N PRO A 132 -10.94 12.90 8.96
CA PRO A 132 -10.10 13.69 9.86
C PRO A 132 -9.84 13.03 11.22
N SER A 133 -10.60 11.99 11.57
CA SER A 133 -10.40 11.21 12.79
C SER A 133 -9.43 10.03 12.60
N ALA A 134 -8.91 9.79 11.40
CA ALA A 134 -7.90 8.77 11.16
C ALA A 134 -6.56 9.20 11.80
N ASP A 135 -5.77 8.25 12.28
CA ASP A 135 -4.43 8.54 12.82
C ASP A 135 -3.53 9.20 11.76
N TYR A 136 -3.70 8.78 10.51
CA TYR A 136 -3.11 9.36 9.32
C TYR A 136 -4.21 9.88 8.38
N HIS A 137 -4.55 11.16 8.50
CA HIS A 137 -5.55 11.80 7.64
C HIS A 137 -4.94 12.14 6.28
N VAL A 138 -5.53 11.59 5.22
CA VAL A 138 -5.11 11.77 3.83
C VAL A 138 -5.95 12.87 3.18
N GLN A 139 -5.30 13.78 2.48
CA GLN A 139 -5.93 14.80 1.64
C GLN A 139 -5.47 14.64 0.20
N TYR A 140 -6.37 14.91 -0.75
CA TYR A 140 -6.09 14.87 -2.19
C TYR A 140 -6.76 16.06 -2.89
N ASP A 141 -5.98 16.88 -3.61
CA ASP A 141 -6.52 17.90 -4.51
C ASP A 141 -6.52 17.38 -5.95
N PRO A 142 -7.70 17.04 -6.52
CA PRO A 142 -7.79 16.47 -7.87
C PRO A 142 -7.37 17.44 -8.98
N ARG A 143 -7.29 18.76 -8.72
CA ARG A 143 -6.88 19.75 -9.71
C ARG A 143 -5.37 19.78 -9.88
N THR A 144 -4.63 19.51 -8.82
CA THR A 144 -3.16 19.55 -8.80
C THR A 144 -2.55 18.15 -8.74
N GLY A 145 -3.33 17.14 -8.38
CA GLY A 145 -2.84 15.80 -8.08
C GLY A 145 -2.07 15.70 -6.75
N LEU A 146 -2.06 16.78 -5.96
CA LEU A 146 -1.34 16.84 -4.69
C LEU A 146 -2.03 15.96 -3.65
N SER A 147 -1.28 15.01 -3.11
CA SER A 147 -1.64 14.19 -1.96
C SER A 147 -0.84 14.62 -0.74
N THR A 148 -1.47 14.68 0.43
CA THR A 148 -0.83 15.05 1.70
C THR A 148 -1.30 14.13 2.82
N ILE A 149 -0.37 13.72 3.68
CA ILE A 149 -0.66 12.99 4.92
C ILE A 149 -0.50 13.95 6.08
N LEU A 150 -1.53 14.03 6.92
CA LEU A 150 -1.59 14.81 8.14
C LEU A 150 -1.56 13.87 9.35
N VAL A 151 -0.74 14.18 10.35
CA VAL A 151 -0.74 13.53 11.67
C VAL A 151 -0.95 14.61 12.73
N GLY A 152 -2.00 14.49 13.54
CA GLY A 152 -2.37 15.54 14.49
C GLY A 152 -2.61 16.91 13.84
N GLY A 153 -3.07 16.92 12.58
CA GLY A 153 -3.28 18.14 11.79
C GLY A 153 -2.03 18.76 11.16
N GLN A 154 -0.84 18.16 11.35
CA GLN A 154 0.40 18.64 10.73
C GLN A 154 0.78 17.77 9.52
N ALA A 155 1.16 18.42 8.41
CA ALA A 155 1.60 17.73 7.21
C ALA A 155 2.96 17.06 7.45
N VAL A 156 3.00 15.73 7.30
CA VAL A 156 4.24 14.94 7.46
C VAL A 156 4.83 14.51 6.12
N CYS A 157 4.01 14.33 5.09
CA CYS A 157 4.45 13.94 3.76
C CYS A 157 3.50 14.50 2.71
N SER A 158 4.03 14.91 1.56
CA SER A 158 3.23 15.30 0.40
C SER A 158 3.92 14.86 -0.90
N TRP A 159 3.12 14.54 -1.92
CA TRP A 159 3.61 14.21 -3.25
C TRP A 159 2.57 14.55 -4.31
N VAL A 160 3.01 14.79 -5.54
CA VAL A 160 2.13 14.85 -6.72
C VAL A 160 2.33 13.56 -7.49
N GLY A 161 1.33 12.68 -7.48
CA GLY A 161 1.39 11.40 -8.18
C GLY A 161 1.28 11.57 -9.69
N ARG A 162 1.94 10.70 -10.46
CA ARG A 162 1.82 10.67 -11.94
C ARG A 162 0.58 9.93 -12.42
N MET A 163 0.02 9.05 -11.59
CA MET A 163 -1.25 8.41 -11.83
C MET A 163 -2.36 9.21 -11.16
N PRO A 164 -3.36 9.70 -11.91
CA PRO A 164 -4.51 10.38 -11.34
C PRO A 164 -5.40 9.40 -10.57
N GLY A 165 -6.15 9.91 -9.58
CA GLY A 165 -7.12 9.13 -8.82
C GLY A 165 -6.94 9.25 -7.32
N ASP A 166 -8.06 9.41 -6.63
CA ASP A 166 -8.18 9.40 -5.17
C ASP A 166 -7.74 8.06 -4.55
N HIS A 167 -8.11 6.93 -5.18
CA HIS A 167 -7.66 5.60 -4.80
C HIS A 167 -6.12 5.45 -4.89
N MET A 168 -5.47 6.11 -5.87
CA MET A 168 -4.01 6.14 -5.96
C MET A 168 -3.39 6.99 -4.85
N ALA A 169 -4.05 8.07 -4.41
CA ALA A 169 -3.62 8.84 -3.25
C ALA A 169 -3.70 8.01 -1.96
N LEU A 170 -4.77 7.21 -1.74
CA LEU A 170 -4.86 6.29 -0.61
C LEU A 170 -3.78 5.20 -0.66
N ASN A 171 -3.56 4.58 -1.82
CA ASN A 171 -2.52 3.57 -1.99
C ASN A 171 -1.12 4.14 -1.75
N GLY A 172 -0.87 5.37 -2.22
CA GLY A 172 0.36 6.11 -1.94
C GLY A 172 0.52 6.42 -0.46
N ALA A 173 -0.55 6.81 0.23
CA ALA A 173 -0.54 7.07 1.66
C ALA A 173 -0.23 5.81 2.48
N ALA A 174 -0.87 4.68 2.18
CA ALA A 174 -0.56 3.40 2.81
C ALA A 174 0.91 3.02 2.63
N ALA A 175 1.43 3.14 1.39
CA ALA A 175 2.83 2.88 1.10
C ALA A 175 3.77 3.82 1.88
N ALA A 176 3.43 5.11 1.98
CA ALA A 176 4.21 6.10 2.70
C ALA A 176 4.31 5.76 4.20
N ILE A 177 3.18 5.47 4.83
CA ILE A 177 3.10 5.18 6.27
C ILE A 177 3.89 3.91 6.61
N LEU A 178 3.75 2.85 5.80
CA LEU A 178 4.49 1.61 5.98
C LEU A 178 5.99 1.79 5.76
N ALA A 179 6.39 2.53 4.73
CA ALA A 179 7.81 2.85 4.51
C ALA A 179 8.39 3.64 5.68
N HIS A 180 7.63 4.59 6.23
CA HIS A 180 8.03 5.33 7.42
C HIS A 180 8.18 4.44 8.65
N TRP A 181 7.24 3.51 8.88
CA TRP A 181 7.35 2.51 9.96
C TRP A 181 8.58 1.61 9.84
N LEU A 182 9.02 1.35 8.60
CA LEU A 182 10.23 0.59 8.27
C LEU A 182 11.51 1.43 8.32
N GLY A 183 11.40 2.73 8.61
CA GLY A 183 12.52 3.61 8.89
C GLY A 183 12.95 4.52 7.74
N ALA A 184 12.15 4.66 6.69
CA ALA A 184 12.36 5.65 5.66
C ALA A 184 11.91 7.05 6.12
N GLU A 185 12.62 8.08 5.64
CA GLU A 185 12.33 9.48 5.95
C GLU A 185 11.21 10.03 5.05
N TRP A 186 10.30 10.82 5.61
CA TRP A 186 9.13 11.34 4.88
C TRP A 186 9.46 12.10 3.60
N ASN A 187 10.58 12.85 3.59
CA ASN A 187 11.03 13.59 2.40
C ASN A 187 11.48 12.66 1.26
N ALA A 188 12.17 11.56 1.59
CA ALA A 188 12.58 10.56 0.61
C ALA A 188 11.35 9.80 0.07
N ILE A 189 10.41 9.48 0.97
CA ILE A 189 9.14 8.84 0.63
C ILE A 189 8.32 9.68 -0.35
N GLY A 190 8.13 10.97 -0.06
CA GLY A 190 7.38 11.87 -0.95
C GLY A 190 8.02 12.03 -2.33
N THR A 191 9.36 12.11 -2.37
CA THR A 191 10.13 12.14 -3.62
C THR A 191 9.93 10.86 -4.43
N ALA A 192 10.03 9.68 -3.79
CA ALA A 192 9.79 8.41 -4.45
C ALA A 192 8.36 8.33 -5.00
N LEU A 193 7.35 8.63 -4.19
CA LEU A 193 5.95 8.58 -4.64
C LEU A 193 5.66 9.52 -5.83
N GLY A 194 6.28 10.70 -5.88
CA GLY A 194 6.17 11.62 -7.02
C GLY A 194 6.81 11.09 -8.31
N ASN A 195 7.75 10.15 -8.20
CA ASN A 195 8.45 9.54 -9.32
C ASN A 195 7.86 8.19 -9.76
N PHE A 196 6.93 7.61 -8.99
CA PHE A 196 6.30 6.34 -9.34
C PHE A 196 5.45 6.48 -10.62
N LEU A 197 5.87 5.80 -11.70
CA LEU A 197 5.20 5.87 -13.01
C LEU A 197 3.95 4.99 -13.12
N GLY A 198 3.77 4.04 -12.18
CA GLY A 198 2.66 3.10 -12.18
C GLY A 198 3.07 1.63 -12.31
N LEU A 199 2.06 0.78 -12.55
CA LEU A 199 2.22 -0.65 -12.81
C LEU A 199 1.87 -0.93 -14.28
N ASP A 200 2.38 -2.04 -14.82
CA ASP A 200 1.89 -2.50 -16.12
C ASP A 200 0.39 -2.79 -16.02
N ARG A 201 -0.38 -2.39 -17.05
CA ARG A 201 -1.82 -2.62 -17.18
C ARG A 201 -2.70 -2.01 -16.07
N ARG A 202 -2.26 -0.93 -15.41
CA ARG A 202 -3.10 -0.13 -14.49
C ARG A 202 -3.05 1.33 -14.92
N MET A 203 -4.01 1.74 -15.74
CA MET A 203 -4.00 3.02 -16.46
C MET A 203 -2.65 3.31 -17.14
N GLN A 204 -2.01 2.27 -17.67
CA GLN A 204 -0.69 2.35 -18.25
C GLN A 204 -0.76 3.10 -19.58
N ASN A 205 -0.13 4.27 -19.65
CA ASN A 205 0.02 4.98 -20.91
C ASN A 205 1.00 4.21 -21.83
N LEU A 206 0.47 3.59 -22.89
CA LEU A 206 1.25 2.88 -23.90
C LEU A 206 1.84 3.81 -24.98
N GLY A 207 1.45 5.09 -24.96
CA GLY A 207 1.98 6.13 -25.81
C GLY A 207 0.91 6.79 -26.68
N GLU A 208 1.39 7.66 -27.56
CA GLU A 208 0.55 8.44 -28.47
C GLU A 208 0.77 8.03 -29.91
N ARG A 209 -0.30 8.08 -30.71
CA ARG A 209 -0.25 7.83 -32.15
C ARG A 209 -0.95 8.94 -32.91
N THR A 210 -0.20 9.58 -33.81
CA THR A 210 -0.76 10.52 -34.78
C THR A 210 -1.58 9.77 -35.82
N MET A 211 -2.85 10.15 -35.96
CA MET A 211 -3.78 9.60 -36.93
C MET A 211 -3.55 10.23 -38.31
N ARG A 212 -4.01 9.56 -39.37
CA ARG A 212 -3.87 10.02 -40.76
C ARG A 212 -4.45 11.41 -41.03
N HIS A 213 -5.39 11.86 -40.19
CA HIS A 213 -6.05 13.16 -40.30
C HIS A 213 -5.49 14.23 -39.33
N GLY A 214 -4.32 13.98 -38.71
CA GLY A 214 -3.62 14.96 -37.86
C GLY A 214 -4.05 15.00 -36.39
N GLY A 215 -5.08 14.25 -35.99
CA GLY A 215 -5.41 14.06 -34.57
C GLY A 215 -4.40 13.18 -33.85
N VAL A 216 -4.24 13.37 -32.54
CA VAL A 216 -3.39 12.52 -31.67
C VAL A 216 -4.31 11.67 -30.80
N VAL A 217 -4.03 10.37 -30.71
CA VAL A 217 -4.71 9.44 -29.80
C VAL A 217 -3.70 8.95 -28.79
N THR A 218 -4.02 9.06 -27.50
CA THR A 218 -3.26 8.44 -26.41
C THR A 218 -3.88 7.08 -26.08
N VAL A 219 -3.05 6.04 -25.99
CA VAL A 219 -3.50 4.67 -25.71
C VAL A 219 -3.18 4.35 -24.25
N PHE A 220 -4.18 3.86 -23.53
CA PHE A 220 -4.03 3.36 -22.17
C PHE A 220 -4.42 1.88 -22.11
N ASP A 221 -3.67 1.09 -21.34
CA ASP A 221 -4.00 -0.30 -20.99
C ASP A 221 -4.36 -0.38 -19.51
N ASP A 222 -5.48 -1.04 -19.22
CA ASP A 222 -6.04 -1.19 -17.88
C ASP A 222 -6.67 -2.57 -17.70
N TYR A 223 -6.40 -3.20 -16.55
CA TYR A 223 -6.87 -4.53 -16.17
C TYR A 223 -8.15 -4.50 -15.32
N GLY A 224 -8.92 -3.41 -15.36
CA GLY A 224 -10.17 -3.24 -14.59
C GLY A 224 -11.18 -4.38 -14.74
#